data_AF-A0A2T2YFD0-F1
#
_entry.id   AF-A0A2T2YFD0-F1
#
_cell.length_a   1.000
_cell.length_b   1.000
_cell.length_c   1.000
_cell.angle_alpha   90.00
_cell.angle_beta   90.00
_cell.angle_gamma   90.00
#
_symmetry.space_group_name_H-M   'P 1'
#
loop_
_entity.id
_entity.type
_entity.pdbx_description
1 polymer ?
#
loop_
_entity_poly.entity_id
_entity_poly.type
_entity_poly.pdbx_seq_one_letter_code
_entity_poly.pdbx_strand_id
1 'polypeptide(L)'
;MKPVPFKESNLNLGAGDNPNTDDMPVAISKDGEEIPFIVSCWKPTPEELAEINRTGEIWLATMGHRPPPIMAVGHNPFKHHGFKALELL
;
A
#
# COMPACT_ATOMS: atom_id res chain seq x y z
N MET A 1 0.13 -1.13 -12.01
CA MET A 1 -0.92 -1.49 -11.04
C MET A 1 -1.52 -0.19 -10.57
N LYS A 2 -2.74 -0.22 -10.01
CA LYS A 2 -3.36 1.00 -9.49
C LYS A 2 -3.65 0.87 -8.00
N PRO A 3 -3.47 1.94 -7.21
CA PRO A 3 -3.99 1.96 -5.85
C PRO A 3 -5.51 1.84 -5.90
N VAL A 4 -6.09 1.12 -4.94
CA VAL A 4 -7.54 0.92 -4.86
C VAL A 4 -8.07 1.20 -3.45
N PRO A 5 -9.28 1.76 -3.32
CA PRO A 5 -9.93 1.88 -2.03
C PRO A 5 -10.16 0.53 -1.36
N PHE A 6 -10.10 0.49 -0.04
CA PHE A 6 -10.39 -0.70 0.77
C PHE A 6 -11.10 -0.29 2.06
N LYS A 7 -11.78 -1.24 2.70
CA LYS A 7 -12.68 -0.94 3.84
C LYS A 7 -12.00 -0.16 4.96
N GLU A 8 -10.75 -0.50 5.25
CA GLU A 8 -9.97 0.06 6.36
C GLU A 8 -9.28 1.39 6.01
N SER A 9 -9.33 1.86 4.76
CA SER A 9 -8.69 3.13 4.37
C SER A 9 -9.33 4.32 5.09
N ASN A 10 -8.50 5.17 5.70
CA ASN A 10 -8.92 6.32 6.51
C ASN A 10 -8.32 7.65 6.04
N LEU A 11 -7.38 7.63 5.10
CA LEU A 11 -6.76 8.83 4.53
C LEU A 11 -6.57 8.64 3.02
N ASN A 12 -6.70 9.72 2.25
CA ASN A 12 -6.31 9.73 0.84
C ASN A 12 -5.05 10.60 0.68
N LEU A 13 -3.94 10.01 0.25
CA LEU A 13 -2.72 10.74 -0.08
C LEU A 13 -2.83 11.21 -1.52
N GLY A 14 -2.89 12.53 -1.72
CA GLY A 14 -3.04 13.11 -3.06
C GLY A 14 -1.80 12.93 -3.94
N ALA A 15 -2.02 12.81 -5.25
CA ALA A 15 -0.97 12.70 -6.26
C ALA A 15 -0.04 13.94 -6.36
N GLY A 16 -0.46 15.07 -5.80
CA GLY A 16 0.19 16.35 -5.99
C GLY A 16 0.11 16.79 -7.45
N ASP A 17 1.16 17.45 -7.94
CA ASP A 17 1.21 17.99 -9.31
C ASP A 17 1.83 17.03 -10.34
N ASN A 18 2.21 15.80 -9.95
CA ASN A 18 2.83 14.84 -10.86
C ASN A 18 1.75 14.11 -11.68
N PRO A 19 1.71 14.28 -13.01
CA PRO A 19 0.67 13.68 -13.86
C PRO A 19 0.76 12.15 -13.97
N ASN A 20 1.86 11.54 -13.53
CA ASN A 20 2.07 10.09 -13.54
C ASN A 20 1.85 9.45 -12.16
N THR A 21 1.33 10.20 -11.20
CA THR A 21 1.00 9.71 -9.87
C THR A 21 -0.52 9.64 -9.73
N ASP A 22 -1.03 8.54 -9.19
CA ASP A 22 -2.43 8.40 -8.80
C ASP A 22 -2.61 8.76 -7.32
N ASP A 23 -3.78 9.28 -6.96
CA ASP A 23 -4.21 9.38 -5.57
C ASP A 23 -4.18 8.01 -4.90
N MET A 24 -3.72 7.96 -3.65
CA MET A 24 -3.51 6.73 -2.92
C MET A 24 -4.36 6.69 -1.65
N PRO A 25 -5.50 5.96 -1.67
CA PRO A 25 -6.20 5.59 -0.47
C PRO A 25 -5.31 4.74 0.43
N VAL A 26 -5.15 5.15 1.68
CA VAL A 26 -4.33 4.47 2.67
C VAL A 26 -5.07 4.30 3.99
N ALA A 27 -4.61 3.33 4.76
CA ALA A 27 -4.93 3.19 6.17
C ALA A 27 -3.67 3.51 6.98
N ILE A 28 -3.77 4.49 7.87
CA ILE A 28 -2.77 4.68 8.92
C ILE A 28 -3.11 3.71 10.06
N SER A 29 -2.16 2.85 10.44
CA SER A 29 -2.30 1.82 11.49
C SER A 29 -1.21 2.01 12.55
N LYS A 30 -1.58 2.16 13.82
CA LYS A 30 -0.64 2.08 14.96
C LYS A 30 -1.01 0.86 15.78
N ASP A 31 -0.47 -0.29 15.43
CA ASP A 31 -0.63 -1.49 16.26
C ASP A 31 0.47 -1.52 17.32
N GLY A 32 0.37 -0.64 18.32
CA GLY A 32 1.33 -0.56 19.44
C GLY A 32 2.72 0.00 19.11
N GLU A 33 3.02 0.25 17.83
CA GLU A 33 4.29 0.81 17.37
C GLU A 33 4.38 2.34 17.54
N GLU A 34 5.59 2.84 17.84
CA GLU A 34 5.87 4.29 17.88
C GLU A 34 5.71 4.94 16.50
N ILE A 35 6.00 4.19 15.43
CA ILE A 35 5.90 4.64 14.04
C ILE A 35 4.67 3.99 13.40
N PRO A 36 3.71 4.77 12.88
CA PRO A 36 2.53 4.20 12.22
C PRO A 36 2.90 3.50 10.90
N PHE A 37 2.24 2.38 10.63
CA PHE A 37 2.22 1.79 9.29
C PHE A 37 1.26 2.59 8.40
N ILE A 38 1.69 2.87 7.18
CA ILE A 38 0.84 3.37 6.11
C ILE A 38 0.60 2.21 5.16
N VAL A 39 -0.63 1.69 5.15
CA VAL A 39 -1.00 0.54 4.32
C VAL A 39 -1.75 1.03 3.09
N SER A 40 -1.30 0.63 1.91
CA SER A 40 -2.00 0.81 0.64
C SER A 40 -2.33 -0.54 0.02
N CYS A 41 -3.39 -0.59 -0.79
CA CYS A 41 -3.78 -1.79 -1.54
C CYS A 41 -3.68 -1.51 -3.03
N TRP A 42 -3.09 -2.44 -3.76
CA TRP A 42 -2.82 -2.29 -5.18
C TRP A 42 -3.47 -3.42 -5.97
N LYS A 43 -4.10 -3.06 -7.09
CA LYS A 43 -4.67 -4.02 -8.03
C LYS A 43 -3.79 -4.06 -9.29
N PRO A 44 -3.16 -5.21 -9.59
CA PRO A 44 -2.48 -5.43 -10.86
C PRO A 44 -3.46 -5.34 -12.04
N THR A 45 -2.99 -4.87 -13.19
CA THR A 45 -3.72 -5.09 -14.45
C THR A 45 -3.63 -6.57 -14.87
N PRO A 46 -4.44 -7.04 -15.83
CA PRO A 46 -4.32 -8.41 -16.34
C PRO A 46 -2.90 -8.75 -16.84
N GLU A 47 -2.25 -7.80 -17.51
CA GLU A 47 -0.89 -7.96 -18.04
C GLU A 47 0.13 -8.08 -16.91
N GLU A 48 0.03 -7.23 -15.89
CA GLU A 48 0.90 -7.30 -14.72
C GLU A 48 0.67 -8.55 -13.88
N LEU A 49 -0.59 -8.96 -13.72
CA LEU A 49 -0.92 -10.20 -13.02
C LEU A 49 -0.36 -11.42 -13.76
N ALA A 50 -0.41 -11.42 -15.09
CA ALA A 50 0.22 -12.46 -15.91
C ALA A 50 1.74 -12.52 -15.68
N GLU A 51 2.40 -11.36 -15.63
CA GLU A 51 3.84 -11.28 -15.35
C GLU A 51 4.18 -11.75 -13.93
N ILE A 52 3.44 -11.31 -12.92
CA ILE A 52 3.60 -11.76 -11.53
C ILE A 52 3.41 -13.28 -11.42
N ASN A 53 2.40 -13.84 -12.10
CA ASN A 53 2.18 -15.30 -12.09
C ASN A 53 3.30 -16.06 -12.82
N ARG A 54 3.91 -15.45 -13.84
CA ARG A 54 5.00 -16.04 -14.62
C ARG A 54 6.31 -16.06 -13.84
N THR A 55 6.63 -15.00 -13.10
CA THR A 55 7.93 -14.83 -12.43
C THR A 55 7.87 -15.10 -10.92
N GLY A 56 6.72 -14.91 -10.30
CA GLY A 56 6.57 -14.87 -8.84
C GLY A 56 7.16 -13.59 -8.22
N GLU A 57 7.51 -12.60 -9.02
CA GLU A 57 8.24 -11.41 -8.60
C GLU A 57 7.34 -10.17 -8.52
N ILE A 58 7.64 -9.31 -7.55
CA ILE A 58 7.10 -7.96 -7.46
C ILE A 58 8.30 -7.02 -7.33
N TRP A 59 8.35 -6.02 -8.21
CA TRP A 59 9.41 -5.02 -8.23
C TRP A 59 8.93 -3.75 -7.54
N LEU A 60 9.69 -3.26 -6.56
CA LEU A 60 9.38 -2.04 -5.83
C LEU A 60 10.53 -1.05 -5.94
N ALA A 61 10.24 0.15 -6.45
CA ALA A 61 11.19 1.25 -6.53
C ALA A 61 10.72 2.40 -5.64
N THR A 62 11.55 2.80 -4.69
CA THR A 62 11.30 3.95 -3.81
C THR A 62 12.37 5.00 -4.02
N MET A 63 11.96 6.24 -4.26
CA MET A 63 12.88 7.37 -4.40
C MET A 63 13.32 7.86 -3.01
N GLY A 64 14.62 7.89 -2.74
CA GLY A 64 15.18 8.33 -1.47
C GLY A 64 16.53 7.66 -1.15
N HIS A 65 17.24 8.16 -0.14
CA HIS A 65 18.56 7.62 0.22
C HIS A 65 18.47 6.27 0.96
N ARG A 66 17.41 6.08 1.76
CA ARG A 66 17.04 4.81 2.42
C ARG A 66 15.52 4.80 2.60
N PRO A 67 14.79 3.83 2.00
CA PRO A 67 13.37 3.71 2.30
C PRO A 67 13.17 3.34 3.79
N PRO A 68 12.03 3.73 4.40
CA PRO A 68 11.60 3.10 5.65
C PRO A 68 11.43 1.58 5.43
N PRO A 69 11.36 0.76 6.49
CA PRO A 69 11.02 -0.66 6.35
C PRO A 69 9.73 -0.86 5.54
N ILE A 70 9.78 -1.75 4.55
CA ILE A 70 8.64 -2.05 3.67
C ILE A 70 8.20 -3.50 3.86
N MET A 71 6.89 -3.69 4.00
CA MET A 71 6.25 -4.98 3.95
C MET A 71 5.44 -5.09 2.65
N ALA A 72 5.72 -6.11 1.84
CA ALA A 72 4.96 -6.45 0.64
C ALA A 72 4.27 -7.81 0.85
N VAL A 73 2.95 -7.85 0.73
CA VAL A 73 2.14 -9.05 0.97
C VAL A 73 1.06 -9.21 -0.11
N GLY A 74 0.75 -10.45 -0.47
CA GLY A 74 -0.30 -10.78 -1.44
C GLY A 74 -1.70 -10.93 -0.83
N HIS A 75 -1.81 -10.91 0.49
CA HIS A 75 -3.06 -11.05 1.24
C HIS A 75 -3.38 -9.80 2.05
N ASN A 76 -4.64 -9.65 2.48
CA ASN A 76 -5.06 -8.49 3.27
C ASN A 76 -4.40 -8.52 4.68
N PRO A 77 -3.56 -7.53 5.04
CA PRO A 77 -2.83 -7.54 6.31
C PRO A 77 -3.73 -7.31 7.55
N PHE A 78 -4.87 -6.62 7.41
CA PHE A 78 -5.85 -6.46 8.49
C PHE A 78 -6.52 -7.78 8.87
N LYS A 79 -6.59 -8.75 7.94
CA LYS A 79 -7.16 -10.08 8.19
C LYS A 79 -6.14 -11.10 8.70
N HIS A 80 -4.90 -11.01 8.23
CA HIS A 80 -3.88 -12.05 8.46
C HIS A 80 -2.76 -11.65 9.41
N HIS A 81 -2.54 -10.35 9.64
CA HIS A 81 -1.48 -9.84 10.52
C HIS A 81 -2.01 -9.02 11.71
N GLY A 82 -3.34 -8.89 11.85
CA GLY A 82 -3.94 -8.23 13.02
C GLY A 82 -3.87 -6.70 13.02
N PHE A 83 -3.51 -6.08 11.89
CA PHE A 83 -3.41 -4.62 11.78
C PHE A 83 -4.75 -3.95 12.12
N LYS A 84 -4.68 -2.74 12.68
CA LYS A 84 -5.86 -1.95 13.06
C LYS A 84 -5.73 -0.53 12.51
N ALA A 85 -6.67 -0.16 11.65
CA ALA A 85 -6.75 1.22 11.17
C ALA A 85 -7.04 2.17 12.34
N LEU A 86 -6.35 3.30 12.36
CA LEU A 86 -6.61 4.38 13.29
C LEU A 86 -7.93 5.07 12.97
N GLU A 87 -8.65 5.49 14.00
CA GLU A 87 -9.67 6.52 13.83
C GLU A 87 -8.95 7.87 13.74
N LEU A 88 -9.10 8.55 12.60
CA LEU A 88 -8.60 9.92 12.44
C LEU A 88 -9.70 10.88 12.90
N LEU A 89 -9.34 11.82 13.79
CA LEU A 89 -10.22 12.85 14.34
C LEU A 89 -10.53 13.95 13.32
#